data_AF-A0A0C3A6W1-F1
#
_entry.id   AF-A0A0C3A6W1-F1
#
_cell.length_a   1.000
_cell.length_b   1.000
_cell.length_c   1.000
_cell.angle_alpha   90.00
_cell.angle_beta   90.00
_cell.angle_gamma   90.00
#
_symmetry.space_group_name_H-M   'P 1'
#
loop_
_entity.id
_entity.type
_entity.pdbx_description
1 polymer ?
#
loop_
_entity_poly.entity_id
_entity_poly.type
_entity_poly.pdbx_seq_one_letter_code
_entity_poly.pdbx_strand_id
1 'polypeptide(L)'
;MPPTSKPDLEPDEEWKDRLRQQIQENLRPMFDDARKRTEEDLARAPPEDAERIESEGKAALENISKMAHEHYMSVLQRERQDRRLAAGMWTEDMMRQQQAILDNIEKQRAAGQTSQPPSPQQTRQPQQPQPPRQPSPPPPPPPP
;
A
#
# COMPACT_ATOMS: atom_id res chain seq x y z
N MET A 1 -17.10 39.85 4.42
CA MET A 1 -16.21 39.12 3.48
C MET A 1 -15.99 37.73 4.05
N PRO A 2 -16.31 36.64 3.35
CA PRO A 2 -15.92 35.32 3.83
C PRO A 2 -14.42 35.09 3.53
N PRO A 3 -13.65 34.49 4.45
CA PRO A 3 -12.27 34.13 4.19
C PRO A 3 -12.24 32.98 3.18
N THR A 4 -11.67 33.22 2.01
CA THR A 4 -11.31 32.17 1.05
C THR A 4 -10.04 31.46 1.51
N SER A 5 -10.12 30.76 2.65
CA SER A 5 -9.07 29.83 3.04
C SER A 5 -9.13 28.66 2.06
N LYS A 6 -8.24 28.68 1.06
CA LYS A 6 -7.97 27.52 0.22
C LYS A 6 -7.74 26.33 1.17
N PRO A 7 -8.34 25.14 0.93
CA PRO A 7 -8.00 23.97 1.73
C PRO A 7 -6.49 23.78 1.67
N ASP A 8 -5.85 23.65 2.82
CA ASP A 8 -4.42 23.38 2.87
C ASP A 8 -4.21 21.93 2.42
N LEU A 9 -3.98 21.78 1.10
CA LEU A 9 -3.78 20.50 0.44
C LEU A 9 -2.39 19.93 0.71
N GLU A 10 -1.50 20.74 1.30
CA GLU A 10 -0.16 20.33 1.65
C GLU A 10 -0.17 19.69 3.05
N PRO A 11 0.50 18.55 3.24
CA PRO A 11 0.71 18.03 4.59
C PRO A 11 1.58 18.99 5.40
N ASP A 12 1.23 19.17 6.67
CA ASP A 12 2.01 19.98 7.59
C ASP A 12 3.42 19.42 7.81
N GLU A 13 4.30 20.24 8.37
CA GLU A 13 5.69 19.82 8.62
C GLU A 13 5.79 18.71 9.66
N GLU A 14 4.88 18.64 10.63
CA GLU A 14 4.87 17.56 11.64
C GLU A 14 4.57 16.20 10.99
N TRP A 15 3.65 16.15 10.04
CA TRP A 15 3.35 14.96 9.25
C TRP A 15 4.56 14.55 8.41
N LYS A 16 5.23 15.52 7.75
CA LYS A 16 6.43 15.25 6.95
C LYS A 16 7.59 14.75 7.81
N ASP A 17 7.76 15.30 9.00
CA ASP A 17 8.77 14.86 9.97
C ASP A 17 8.52 13.44 10.45
N ARG A 18 7.27 13.11 10.80
CA ARG A 18 6.89 11.73 11.14
C ARG A 18 7.15 10.77 10.00
N LEU A 19 6.80 11.14 8.76
CA LEU A 19 7.09 10.34 7.59
C LEU A 19 8.60 10.12 7.40
N ARG A 20 9.41 11.18 7.55
CA ARG A 20 10.87 11.08 7.48
C ARG A 20 11.41 10.10 8.54
N GLN A 21 10.95 10.20 9.78
CA GLN A 21 11.37 9.31 10.87
C GLN A 21 10.99 7.86 10.59
N GLN A 22 9.75 7.60 10.18
CA GLN A 22 9.29 6.24 9.85
C GLN A 22 10.12 5.63 8.71
N ILE A 23 10.41 6.38 7.66
CA ILE A 23 11.24 5.90 6.55
C ILE A 23 12.66 5.59 7.04
N GLN A 24 13.24 6.45 7.87
CA GLN A 24 14.57 6.22 8.45
C GLN A 24 14.59 4.96 9.31
N GLU A 25 13.62 4.77 10.20
CA GLU A 25 13.53 3.57 11.04
C GLU A 25 13.41 2.29 10.21
N ASN A 26 12.59 2.33 9.15
CA ASN A 26 12.39 1.18 8.26
C ASN A 26 13.64 0.83 7.45
N LEU A 27 14.44 1.82 7.04
CA LEU A 27 15.66 1.62 6.24
C LEU A 27 16.92 1.47 7.07
N ARG A 28 16.86 1.75 8.38
CA ARG A 28 18.00 1.63 9.29
C ARG A 28 18.69 0.27 9.24
N PRO A 29 17.98 -0.88 9.26
CA PRO A 29 18.63 -2.18 9.14
C PRO A 29 19.43 -2.32 7.84
N MET A 30 18.95 -1.77 6.72
CA MET A 30 19.65 -1.82 5.45
C MET A 30 20.92 -0.96 5.45
N PHE A 31 20.85 0.21 6.09
CA PHE A 31 22.01 1.09 6.29
C PHE A 31 23.08 0.39 7.15
N ASP A 32 22.66 -0.18 8.27
CA ASP A 32 23.54 -0.88 9.21
C ASP A 32 24.17 -2.10 8.53
N ASP A 33 23.40 -2.89 7.78
CA ASP A 33 23.89 -4.04 7.03
C ASP A 33 24.87 -3.66 5.92
N ALA A 34 24.57 -2.62 5.13
CA ALA A 34 25.46 -2.17 4.06
C ALA A 34 26.79 -1.70 4.62
N ARG A 35 26.76 -0.89 5.68
CA ARG A 35 27.96 -0.40 6.36
C ARG A 35 28.77 -1.55 6.95
N LYS A 36 28.11 -2.47 7.66
CA LYS A 36 28.76 -3.64 8.26
C LYS A 36 29.44 -4.51 7.21
N ARG A 37 28.79 -4.75 6.06
CA ARG A 37 29.39 -5.52 4.95
C ARG A 37 30.64 -4.84 4.42
N THR A 38 30.59 -3.53 4.16
CA THR A 38 31.76 -2.76 3.71
C THR A 38 32.91 -2.83 4.72
N GLU A 39 32.61 -2.69 6.02
CA GLU A 39 33.63 -2.82 7.09
C GLU A 39 34.23 -4.24 7.13
N GLU A 40 33.41 -5.28 7.03
CA GLU A 40 33.86 -6.68 7.01
C GLU A 40 34.68 -7.02 5.76
N ASP A 41 34.33 -6.45 4.61
CA ASP A 41 35.05 -6.64 3.36
C ASP A 41 36.40 -5.92 3.40
N LEU A 42 36.45 -4.69 3.91
CA LEU A 42 37.70 -3.95 4.13
C LEU A 42 38.64 -4.66 5.11
N ALA A 43 38.09 -5.28 6.17
CA ALA A 43 38.90 -6.00 7.15
C ALA A 43 39.55 -7.28 6.59
N ARG A 44 39.00 -7.87 5.52
CA ARG A 44 39.46 -9.12 4.93
C ARG A 44 40.23 -8.94 3.63
N ALA A 45 40.00 -7.83 2.94
CA ALA A 45 40.55 -7.61 1.60
C ALA A 45 42.01 -7.14 1.63
N PRO A 46 42.78 -7.45 0.57
CA PRO A 46 44.06 -6.82 0.33
C PRO A 46 43.95 -5.29 0.18
N PRO A 47 45.00 -4.51 0.51
CA PRO A 47 44.99 -3.05 0.39
C PRO A 47 44.64 -2.53 -1.02
N GLU A 48 45.03 -3.25 -2.06
CA GLU A 48 44.73 -2.93 -3.46
C GLU A 48 43.22 -2.95 -3.80
N ASP A 49 42.42 -3.67 -3.02
CA ASP A 49 40.97 -3.75 -3.20
C ASP A 49 40.19 -2.72 -2.38
N ALA A 50 40.85 -2.02 -1.45
CA ALA A 50 40.19 -1.14 -0.49
C ALA A 50 39.37 -0.02 -1.16
N GLU A 51 39.95 0.66 -2.15
CA GLU A 51 39.28 1.75 -2.87
C GLU A 51 38.02 1.26 -3.61
N ARG A 52 38.09 0.06 -4.20
CA ARG A 52 36.92 -0.55 -4.86
C ARG A 52 35.83 -0.85 -3.83
N ILE A 53 36.17 -1.45 -2.70
CA ILE A 53 35.21 -1.82 -1.66
C ILE A 53 34.56 -0.58 -1.04
N GLU A 54 35.33 0.48 -0.79
CA GLU A 54 34.79 1.76 -0.32
C GLU A 54 33.83 2.39 -1.34
N SER A 55 34.18 2.35 -2.63
CA SER A 55 33.34 2.84 -3.71
C SER A 55 32.02 2.06 -3.81
N GLU A 56 32.08 0.73 -3.74
CA GLU A 56 30.91 -0.14 -3.74
C GLU A 56 30.02 0.09 -2.51
N GLY A 57 30.63 0.21 -1.32
CA GLY A 57 29.93 0.53 -0.08
C GLY A 57 29.22 1.88 -0.15
N LYS A 58 29.89 2.91 -0.67
CA LYS A 58 29.31 4.23 -0.89
C LYS A 58 28.13 4.16 -1.86
N ALA A 59 28.28 3.45 -2.99
CA ALA A 59 27.20 3.27 -3.96
C ALA A 59 25.98 2.54 -3.35
N ALA A 60 26.21 1.55 -2.48
CA ALA A 60 25.14 0.87 -1.77
C ALA A 60 24.37 1.84 -0.83
N LEU A 61 25.09 2.66 -0.05
CA LEU A 61 24.49 3.65 0.84
C LEU A 61 23.72 4.74 0.06
N GLU A 62 24.27 5.20 -1.06
CA GLU A 62 23.58 6.13 -1.97
C GLU A 62 22.28 5.53 -2.52
N ASN A 63 22.30 4.25 -2.92
CA ASN A 63 21.10 3.57 -3.38
C ASN A 63 20.03 3.48 -2.29
N ILE A 64 20.41 3.21 -1.03
CA ILE A 64 19.48 3.20 0.10
C ILE A 64 18.90 4.60 0.36
N SER A 65 19.72 5.65 0.28
CA SER A 65 19.26 7.04 0.37
C SER A 65 18.27 7.39 -0.75
N LYS A 66 18.53 6.93 -1.97
CA LYS A 66 17.61 7.10 -3.10
C LYS A 66 16.27 6.41 -2.85
N MET A 67 16.27 5.17 -2.35
CA MET A 67 15.04 4.47 -1.97
C MET A 67 14.25 5.24 -0.90
N ALA A 68 14.93 5.83 0.09
CA ALA A 68 14.28 6.67 1.11
C ALA A 68 13.57 7.87 0.47
N HIS A 69 14.25 8.56 -0.45
CA HIS A 69 13.70 9.71 -1.15
C HIS A 69 12.51 9.34 -2.03
N GLU A 70 12.61 8.26 -2.81
CA GLU A 70 11.51 7.78 -3.65
C GLU A 70 10.29 7.39 -2.83
N HIS A 71 10.49 6.70 -1.71
CA HIS A 71 9.41 6.33 -0.80
C HIS A 71 8.74 7.57 -0.19
N TYR A 72 9.53 8.54 0.27
CA TYR A 72 9.02 9.80 0.79
C TYR A 72 8.16 10.54 -0.25
N MET A 73 8.68 10.69 -1.47
CA MET A 73 7.95 11.38 -2.54
C MET A 73 6.67 10.65 -2.92
N SER A 74 6.70 9.33 -3.00
CA SER A 74 5.52 8.50 -3.30
C SER A 74 4.41 8.69 -2.25
N VAL A 75 4.75 8.57 -0.97
CA VAL A 75 3.78 8.73 0.13
C VAL A 75 3.27 10.17 0.22
N LEU A 76 4.13 11.16 0.02
CA LEU A 76 3.74 12.57 -0.02
C LEU A 76 2.75 12.87 -1.15
N GLN A 77 2.98 12.32 -2.35
CA GLN A 77 2.06 12.50 -3.47
C GLN A 77 0.71 11.83 -3.22
N ARG A 78 0.72 10.63 -2.63
CA ARG A 78 -0.50 9.93 -2.23
C ARG A 78 -1.31 10.75 -1.22
N GLU A 79 -0.68 11.25 -0.17
CA GLU A 79 -1.36 12.08 0.84
C GLU A 79 -1.96 13.35 0.22
N ARG A 80 -1.24 14.03 -0.68
CA ARG A 80 -1.78 15.20 -1.41
C ARG A 80 -2.99 14.83 -2.25
N GLN A 81 -2.96 13.67 -2.90
CA GLN A 81 -4.09 13.18 -3.69
C GLN A 81 -5.28 12.89 -2.78
N ASP A 82 -5.06 12.18 -1.67
CA ASP A 82 -6.13 11.84 -0.71
C ASP A 82 -6.77 13.12 -0.12
N ARG A 83 -5.97 14.15 0.19
CA ARG A 83 -6.47 15.47 0.63
C ARG A 83 -7.26 16.19 -0.45
N ARG A 84 -6.82 16.15 -1.71
CA ARG A 84 -7.60 16.71 -2.84
C ARG A 84 -8.95 16.03 -2.97
N LEU A 85 -8.98 14.70 -2.89
CA LEU A 85 -10.22 13.92 -2.96
C LEU A 85 -11.15 14.25 -1.78
N ALA A 86 -10.61 14.33 -0.56
CA ALA A 86 -11.36 14.70 0.64
C ALA A 86 -11.91 16.14 0.57
N ALA A 87 -11.18 17.05 -0.07
CA ALA A 87 -11.64 18.42 -0.36
C ALA A 87 -12.65 18.49 -1.52
N GLY A 88 -13.04 17.35 -2.11
CA GLY A 88 -13.97 17.31 -3.23
C GLY A 88 -13.37 17.80 -4.55
N MET A 89 -12.03 17.84 -4.67
CA MET A 89 -11.34 18.14 -5.91
C MET A 89 -11.11 16.84 -6.69
N TRP A 90 -12.11 16.45 -7.47
CA TRP A 90 -12.05 15.29 -8.36
C TRP A 90 -11.24 15.66 -9.60
N THR A 91 -10.35 14.79 -10.05
CA THR A 91 -9.64 15.00 -11.31
C THR A 91 -10.59 14.80 -12.49
N GLU A 92 -10.29 15.43 -13.63
CA GLU A 92 -11.08 15.31 -14.86
C GLU A 92 -11.22 13.86 -15.31
N ASP A 93 -10.15 13.06 -15.18
CA ASP A 93 -10.17 11.62 -15.43
C ASP A 93 -11.12 10.87 -14.48
N MET A 94 -11.16 11.21 -13.20
CA MET A 94 -12.08 10.59 -12.25
C MET A 94 -13.54 10.94 -12.55
N MET A 95 -13.82 12.19 -12.92
CA MET A 95 -15.15 12.60 -13.35
C MET A 95 -15.58 11.88 -14.62
N ARG A 96 -14.67 11.74 -15.60
CA ARG A 96 -14.90 11.00 -16.84
C ARG A 96 -15.16 9.51 -16.57
N GLN A 97 -14.41 8.92 -15.65
CA GLN A 97 -14.61 7.53 -15.23
C GLN A 97 -15.96 7.35 -14.54
N GLN A 98 -16.35 8.25 -13.63
CA GLN A 98 -17.66 8.21 -12.99
C GLN A 98 -18.78 8.34 -14.02
N GLN A 99 -18.66 9.26 -14.99
CA GLN A 99 -19.62 9.41 -16.07
C GLN A 99 -19.73 8.13 -16.91
N ALA A 100 -18.60 7.51 -17.27
CA ALA A 100 -18.61 6.24 -18.01
C ALA A 100 -19.30 5.10 -17.24
N ILE A 101 -19.13 5.06 -15.91
CA ILE A 101 -19.83 4.09 -15.05
C ILE A 101 -21.35 4.37 -15.05
N LEU A 102 -21.76 5.64 -14.89
CA LEU A 102 -23.17 6.04 -14.92
C LEU A 102 -23.81 5.70 -16.27
N ASP A 103 -23.16 6.05 -17.38
CA ASP A 103 -23.63 5.74 -18.73
C ASP A 103 -23.79 4.23 -18.95
N ASN A 104 -22.88 3.42 -18.38
CA ASN A 104 -22.98 1.96 -18.47
C ASN A 104 -24.14 1.41 -17.64
N ILE A 105 -24.37 1.93 -16.43
CA ILE A 105 -25.51 1.57 -15.59
C ILE A 105 -26.82 1.96 -16.27
N GLU A 106 -26.89 3.14 -16.87
CA GLU A 106 -28.07 3.60 -17.61
C GLU A 106 -28.36 2.72 -18.83
N LYS A 107 -27.33 2.38 -19.62
CA LYS A 107 -27.46 1.44 -20.74
C LYS A 107 -27.92 0.06 -20.29
N GLN A 108 -27.42 -0.45 -19.16
CA GLN A 108 -27.84 -1.73 -18.59
C GLN A 108 -29.31 -1.69 -18.11
N ARG A 109 -29.73 -0.58 -17.48
CA ARG A 109 -31.13 -0.36 -17.09
C ARG A 109 -32.05 -0.26 -18.31
N ALA A 110 -31.64 0.47 -19.35
CA ALA A 110 -32.41 0.62 -20.59
C ALA A 110 -32.51 -0.69 -21.38
N ALA A 111 -31.48 -1.55 -21.31
CA ALA A 111 -31.48 -2.88 -21.91
C ALA A 111 -32.30 -3.93 -21.13
N GLY A 112 -32.99 -3.54 -20.04
CA GLY A 112 -33.86 -4.44 -19.29
C GLY A 112 -33.15 -5.57 -18.54
N GLN A 113 -31.82 -5.49 -18.37
CA GLN A 113 -31.08 -6.47 -17.57
C GLN A 113 -31.28 -6.16 -16.08
N THR A 114 -32.19 -6.91 -15.45
CA THR A 114 -32.27 -7.02 -13.98
C THR A 114 -31.04 -7.76 -13.46
N SER A 115 -29.92 -7.07 -13.33
CA SER A 115 -28.80 -7.56 -12.54
C SER A 115 -29.21 -7.45 -11.07
N GLN A 116 -29.53 -8.60 -10.47
CA GLN A 116 -29.57 -8.74 -9.01
C GLN A 116 -28.31 -8.09 -8.42
N PRO A 117 -28.39 -7.38 -7.28
CA PRO A 117 -27.19 -6.94 -6.59
C PRO A 117 -26.31 -8.17 -6.32
N PRO A 118 -24.97 -8.05 -6.41
CA PRO A 118 -24.11 -9.14 -6.01
C PRO A 118 -24.42 -9.44 -4.54
N SER A 119 -25.10 -10.55 -4.29
CA SER A 119 -25.13 -11.15 -2.98
C SER A 119 -23.66 -11.36 -2.57
N PRO A 120 -23.24 -11.04 -1.34
CA PRO A 120 -21.91 -11.39 -0.88
C PRO A 120 -21.74 -12.90 -1.04
N GLN A 121 -21.06 -13.30 -2.11
CA GLN A 121 -20.69 -14.68 -2.35
C GLN A 121 -19.84 -15.09 -1.16
N GLN A 122 -20.39 -16.02 -0.39
CA GLN A 122 -19.67 -16.90 0.50
C GLN A 122 -18.26 -17.14 -0.02
N THR A 123 -17.31 -16.76 0.82
CA THR A 123 -15.91 -17.11 0.72
C THR A 123 -15.82 -18.58 0.32
N ARG A 124 -15.35 -18.85 -0.90
CA ARG A 124 -14.92 -20.20 -1.29
C ARG A 124 -13.73 -20.53 -0.41
N GLN A 125 -13.99 -21.21 0.71
CA GLN A 125 -12.95 -21.93 1.42
C GLN A 125 -12.36 -22.97 0.45
N PRO A 126 -11.02 -23.09 0.34
CA PRO A 126 -10.42 -24.21 -0.36
C PRO A 126 -10.90 -25.49 0.33
N GLN A 127 -11.55 -26.38 -0.43
CA GLN A 127 -12.05 -27.67 0.05
C GLN A 127 -10.88 -28.48 0.65
N GLN A 128 -10.82 -28.55 1.97
CA GLN A 128 -10.13 -29.65 2.63
C GLN A 128 -10.92 -30.94 2.34
N PRO A 129 -10.26 -32.08 2.06
CA PRO A 129 -10.93 -33.35 1.88
C PRO A 129 -11.63 -33.74 3.18
N GLN A 130 -12.97 -33.85 3.13
CA GLN A 130 -13.76 -34.27 4.28
C GLN A 130 -13.57 -35.77 4.55
N PRO A 131 -13.39 -36.20 5.82
CA PRO A 131 -13.45 -37.61 6.18
C PRO A 131 -14.88 -38.17 6.02
N PRO A 132 -15.04 -39.49 5.87
CA PRO A 132 -16.34 -40.10 5.59
C PRO A 132 -17.35 -39.80 6.71
N ARG A 133 -18.56 -39.42 6.29
CA ARG A 133 -19.70 -39.05 7.14
C ARG A 133 -20.06 -40.20 8.09
N GLN A 134 -19.97 -39.96 9.39
CA GLN A 134 -20.66 -40.79 10.37
C GLN A 134 -22.17 -40.51 10.31
N PRO A 135 -23.04 -41.53 10.46
CA PRO A 135 -24.49 -41.32 10.53
C PRO A 135 -24.88 -40.63 11.84
N SER A 136 -25.73 -39.60 11.74
CA SER A 136 -26.25 -38.86 12.89
C SER A 136 -27.07 -39.75 13.83
N PRO A 137 -26.99 -39.57 15.16
CA PRO A 137 -27.86 -40.26 16.11
C PRO A 137 -29.31 -39.75 16.03
N PRO A 138 -30.31 -40.59 16.34
CA PRO A 138 -31.72 -40.21 16.30
C PRO A 138 -32.06 -39.23 17.44
N PRO A 139 -33.11 -38.40 17.25
CA PRO A 139 -33.53 -37.41 18.25
C PRO A 139 -34.11 -38.07 19.51
N PRO A 140 -33.96 -37.44 20.69
CA PRO A 140 -34.47 -37.98 21.94
C PRO A 140 -36.01 -37.92 22.01
N PRO A 141 -36.65 -38.84 22.76
CA PRO A 141 -38.10 -38.84 22.95
C PRO A 141 -38.55 -37.67 23.84
N PRO A 142 -39.79 -37.19 23.67
CA PRO A 142 -40.35 -36.10 24.46
C PRO A 142 -40.60 -36.52 25.93
N PRO A 143 -40.51 -35.56 26.88
CA PRO A 143 -40.72 -35.81 28.32
C PRO A 143 -42.19 -36.09 28.67
N PRO A 144 -42.46 -36.68 29.86
CA PRO A 144 -43.78 -37.18 30.27
C PRO A 144 -44.83 -36.10 30.53
#